data_AF-A0A7L0F659-F1
#
_entry.id   AF-A0A7L0F659-F1
#
_cell.length_a   1.000
_cell.length_b   1.000
_cell.length_c   1.000
_cell.angle_alpha   90.00
_cell.angle_beta   90.00
_cell.angle_gamma   90.00
#
_symmetry.space_group_name_H-M   'P 1'
#
loop_
_entity.id
_entity.type
_entity.pdbx_description
1 polymer ?
#
loop_
_entity_poly.entity_id
_entity_poly.type
_entity_poly.pdbx_seq_one_letter_code
_entity_poly.pdbx_strand_id
1 'polypeptide(L)'
;ASPPSSSPPSPLWALPEELLLLICSYLDAQALGRLGQVCRRLRFLSSRDLLWRRIARGCLNSGFTQLGTDLAAGIPVKERVKISQNWKHGRCRRETVLKWKCKQVAPFSSTFLMPWMELGGEYLYLSQAENIQAYRLCPDGTGLQRHPQAVFSGHQEDVCRFVLVNSHIVSGGGDGNIVLHKVHGSYSVKFSAHEQEVNCVDFQGGLIVSGSRDRTAKVWSLSAGRVGQCLHTVQTEDRVWSTAISPLLSSFVTGTACCGHTSPLRIWDLESGQLLTCLGTDFHRGAGVLDVFYETPSLLLSCGYDTYIRYWDIRTSTRKCVQEWEEPHDSALYCIRSDKNHMIASGSSYYGVVRLWDKRQTRCLQSFHLSSPTSSPVYCLRFSTTHLYAALASALHVLDFTAP
;
A
#
# COMPACT_ATOMS: atom_id res chain seq x y z
N ALA A 1 46.04 3.48 54.20
CA ALA A 1 45.53 3.68 52.83
C ALA A 1 45.81 2.40 52.04
N SER A 2 44.86 1.48 52.01
CA SER A 2 44.86 0.32 51.11
C SER A 2 44.46 0.80 49.72
N PRO A 3 45.06 0.30 48.63
CA PRO A 3 44.58 0.61 47.29
C PRO A 3 43.21 -0.05 47.11
N PRO A 4 42.30 0.52 46.32
CA PRO A 4 41.05 -0.17 46.00
C PRO A 4 41.41 -1.43 45.21
N SER A 5 41.04 -2.59 45.75
CA SER A 5 41.09 -3.86 45.04
C SER A 5 40.24 -3.72 43.77
N SER A 6 40.87 -3.59 42.61
CA SER A 6 40.19 -3.69 41.33
C SER A 6 39.62 -5.09 41.25
N SER A 7 38.30 -5.21 41.41
CA SER A 7 37.60 -6.44 41.08
C SER A 7 38.00 -6.85 39.66
N PRO A 8 38.27 -8.15 39.40
CA PRO A 8 38.56 -8.57 38.05
C PRO A 8 37.39 -8.12 37.16
N PRO A 9 37.65 -7.59 35.95
CA PRO A 9 36.57 -7.29 35.04
C PRO A 9 35.76 -8.59 34.91
N SER A 10 34.45 -8.51 35.17
CA SER A 10 33.54 -9.65 35.03
C SER A 10 33.90 -10.45 33.77
N PRO A 11 33.83 -11.79 33.81
CA PRO A 11 34.29 -12.63 32.70
C PRO A 11 33.60 -12.29 31.37
N LEU A 12 32.38 -11.74 31.46
CA LEU A 12 31.63 -11.24 30.31
C LEU A 12 32.34 -10.06 29.61
N TRP A 13 33.06 -9.21 30.36
CA TRP A 13 33.78 -8.04 29.82
C TRP A 13 35.07 -8.37 29.08
N ALA A 14 35.63 -9.56 29.32
CA ALA A 14 36.83 -10.07 28.65
C ALA A 14 36.51 -10.79 27.33
N LEU A 15 35.23 -11.03 27.02
CA LEU A 15 34.82 -11.69 25.79
C LEU A 15 35.08 -10.81 24.55
N PRO A 16 35.48 -11.43 23.42
CA PRO A 16 35.45 -10.79 22.11
C PRO A 16 34.07 -10.20 21.78
N GLU A 17 34.06 -9.12 21.01
CA GLU A 17 32.83 -8.42 20.65
C GLU A 17 31.82 -9.30 19.92
N GLU A 18 32.30 -10.24 19.10
CA GLU A 18 31.46 -11.19 18.36
C GLU A 18 30.67 -12.12 19.30
N LEU A 19 31.30 -12.63 20.37
CA LEU A 19 30.62 -13.45 21.37
C LEU A 19 29.63 -12.63 22.18
N LEU A 20 29.96 -11.38 22.50
CA LEU A 20 29.02 -10.46 23.14
C LEU A 20 27.80 -10.18 22.25
N LEU A 21 27.99 -9.98 20.94
CA LEU A 21 26.90 -9.81 20.00
C LEU A 21 26.04 -11.08 19.91
N LEU A 22 26.66 -12.26 19.86
CA LEU A 22 25.95 -13.53 19.83
C LEU A 22 25.11 -13.73 21.10
N ILE A 23 25.68 -13.52 22.28
CA ILE A 23 24.95 -13.60 23.56
C ILE A 23 23.80 -12.60 23.58
N CYS A 24 24.05 -11.35 23.17
CA CYS A 24 23.02 -10.31 23.14
C CYS A 24 21.94 -10.57 22.09
N SER A 25 22.21 -11.37 21.05
CA SER A 25 21.24 -11.71 20.00
C SER A 25 20.07 -12.59 20.48
N TYR A 26 20.20 -13.19 21.66
CA TYR A 26 19.14 -13.95 22.33
C TYR A 26 18.25 -13.06 23.21
N LEU A 27 18.62 -11.81 23.45
CA LEU A 27 17.85 -10.89 24.28
C LEU A 27 16.68 -10.30 23.49
N ASP A 28 15.57 -10.05 24.18
CA ASP A 28 14.44 -9.31 23.61
C ASP A 28 14.69 -7.79 23.61
N ALA A 29 13.76 -7.04 23.00
CA ALA A 29 13.87 -5.60 22.89
C ALA A 29 13.98 -4.89 24.26
N GLN A 30 13.27 -5.40 25.27
CA GLN A 30 13.24 -4.79 26.60
C GLN A 30 14.56 -5.05 27.35
N ALA A 31 15.07 -6.27 27.28
CA ALA A 31 16.35 -6.67 27.85
C ALA A 31 17.51 -5.92 27.18
N LEU A 32 17.51 -5.77 25.85
CA LEU A 32 18.49 -4.92 25.15
C LEU A 32 18.41 -3.45 25.57
N GLY A 33 17.20 -2.94 25.81
CA GLY A 33 16.97 -1.61 26.35
C GLY A 33 17.59 -1.43 27.74
N ARG A 34 17.34 -2.38 28.66
CA ARG A 34 17.93 -2.40 30.01
C ARG A 34 19.44 -2.56 29.98
N LEU A 35 19.96 -3.44 29.11
CA LEU A 35 21.40 -3.66 28.92
C LEU A 35 22.12 -2.36 28.52
N GLY A 36 21.49 -1.56 27.65
CA GLY A 36 22.03 -0.25 27.25
C GLY A 36 22.10 0.80 28.37
N GLN A 37 21.45 0.57 29.51
CA GLN A 37 21.49 1.47 30.68
C GLN A 37 22.61 1.12 31.66
N VAL A 38 23.25 -0.05 31.52
CA VAL A 38 24.27 -0.54 32.46
C VAL A 38 25.57 0.24 32.37
N CYS A 39 26.11 0.45 31.16
CA CYS A 39 27.34 1.22 30.95
C CYS A 39 27.47 1.75 29.51
N ARG A 40 28.40 2.68 29.25
CA ARG A 40 28.61 3.29 27.91
C ARG A 40 28.95 2.26 26.83
N ARG A 41 29.78 1.25 27.14
CA ARG A 41 30.16 0.19 26.19
C ARG A 41 28.94 -0.65 25.78
N LEU A 42 28.10 -1.04 26.73
CA LEU A 42 26.88 -1.78 26.45
C LEU A 42 25.81 -0.95 25.76
N ARG A 43 25.75 0.36 26.05
CA ARG A 43 24.91 1.30 25.31
C ARG A 43 25.28 1.34 23.83
N PHE A 44 26.57 1.37 23.52
CA PHE A 44 27.06 1.33 22.14
C PHE A 44 26.77 -0.03 21.49
N LEU A 45 27.06 -1.14 22.18
CA LEU A 45 26.77 -2.49 21.71
C LEU A 45 25.27 -2.67 21.41
N SER A 46 24.40 -2.28 22.34
CA SER A 46 22.94 -2.38 22.19
C SER A 46 22.34 -1.37 21.22
N SER A 47 23.13 -0.44 20.66
CA SER A 47 22.70 0.40 19.54
C SER A 47 23.01 -0.21 18.16
N ARG A 48 23.78 -1.29 18.08
CA ARG A 48 24.14 -1.91 16.79
C ARG A 48 22.93 -2.60 16.15
N ASP A 49 22.66 -2.27 14.90
CA ASP A 49 21.52 -2.79 14.14
C ASP A 49 21.50 -4.32 14.03
N LEU A 50 22.66 -4.98 14.04
CA LEU A 50 22.77 -6.45 13.98
C LEU A 50 21.93 -7.14 15.07
N LEU A 51 21.87 -6.58 16.29
CA LEU A 51 21.08 -7.13 17.39
C LEU A 51 19.57 -6.96 17.18
N TRP A 52 19.19 -5.88 16.49
CA TRP A 52 17.79 -5.52 16.31
C TRP A 52 17.16 -6.12 15.06
N ARG A 53 17.95 -6.54 14.05
CA ARG A 53 17.43 -7.11 12.80
C ARG A 53 16.48 -8.28 13.02
N ARG A 54 16.84 -9.23 13.89
CA ARG A 54 15.97 -10.39 14.21
C ARG A 54 14.65 -9.94 14.82
N ILE A 55 14.69 -9.01 15.78
CA ILE A 55 13.51 -8.46 16.45
C ILE A 55 12.65 -7.70 15.44
N ALA A 56 13.27 -6.83 14.63
CA ALA A 56 12.60 -6.01 13.63
C ALA A 56 11.86 -6.85 12.58
N ARG A 57 12.40 -8.00 12.15
CA ARG A 57 11.68 -8.89 11.23
C ARG A 57 10.35 -9.41 11.78
N GLY A 58 10.22 -9.54 13.11
CA GLY A 58 8.97 -9.92 13.77
C GLY A 58 8.05 -8.74 14.14
N CYS A 59 8.51 -7.51 13.91
CA CYS A 59 7.77 -6.28 14.19
C CYS A 59 6.85 -5.90 13.02
N LEU A 60 5.78 -5.16 13.34
CA LEU A 60 4.87 -4.59 12.33
C LEU A 60 5.54 -3.40 11.64
N ASN A 61 5.46 -3.33 10.30
CA ASN A 61 5.91 -2.20 9.50
C ASN A 61 7.33 -1.70 9.85
N SER A 62 8.25 -2.62 10.11
CA SER A 62 9.65 -2.32 10.44
C SER A 62 10.53 -2.04 9.21
N GLY A 63 9.96 -2.12 8.01
CA GLY A 63 10.67 -1.99 6.75
C GLY A 63 11.38 -3.26 6.28
N PHE A 64 11.23 -4.39 6.98
CA PHE A 64 11.69 -5.69 6.49
C PHE A 64 10.55 -6.45 5.83
N THR A 65 10.80 -6.96 4.62
CA THR A 65 9.89 -7.92 3.97
C THR A 65 10.00 -9.30 4.62
N GLN A 66 9.06 -10.19 4.31
CA GLN A 66 9.12 -11.60 4.74
C GLN A 66 10.44 -12.28 4.35
N LEU A 67 10.97 -11.99 3.15
CA LEU A 67 12.26 -12.49 2.66
C LEU A 67 13.47 -11.84 3.37
N GLY A 68 13.26 -10.79 4.15
CA GLY A 68 14.30 -10.09 4.90
C GLY A 68 14.96 -8.93 4.15
N THR A 69 14.40 -8.51 3.00
CA THR A 69 14.85 -7.30 2.28
C THR A 69 14.61 -6.07 3.14
N ASP A 70 15.61 -5.21 3.27
CA ASP A 70 15.50 -3.94 3.99
C ASP A 70 15.04 -2.82 3.03
N LEU A 71 13.81 -2.36 3.22
CA LEU A 71 13.19 -1.28 2.44
C LEU A 71 13.37 0.11 3.06
N ALA A 72 13.92 0.21 4.27
CA ALA A 72 13.98 1.45 5.04
C ALA A 72 15.38 1.73 5.59
N ALA A 73 16.42 1.34 4.84
CA ALA A 73 17.83 1.42 5.21
C ALA A 73 18.29 2.78 5.79
N GLY A 74 17.59 3.88 5.47
CA GLY A 74 17.85 5.22 6.00
C GLY A 74 17.49 5.44 7.48
N ILE A 75 16.75 4.52 8.12
CA ILE A 75 16.37 4.62 9.54
C ILE A 75 17.12 3.53 10.32
N PRO A 76 17.76 3.82 11.47
CA PRO A 76 18.38 2.78 12.31
C PRO A 76 17.36 1.71 12.75
N VAL A 77 17.76 0.44 12.73
CA VAL A 77 16.83 -0.69 12.98
C VAL A 77 16.22 -0.62 14.38
N LYS A 78 16.99 -0.16 15.37
CA LYS A 78 16.50 0.09 16.74
C LYS A 78 15.34 1.10 16.77
N GLU A 79 15.45 2.21 16.02
CA GLU A 79 14.39 3.21 15.94
C GLU A 79 13.15 2.65 15.23
N ARG A 80 13.33 1.81 14.21
CA ARG A 80 12.20 1.13 13.55
C ARG A 80 11.45 0.18 14.48
N VAL A 81 12.16 -0.53 15.36
CA VAL A 81 11.53 -1.38 16.39
C VAL A 81 10.71 -0.53 17.37
N LYS A 82 11.21 0.65 17.74
CA LYS A 82 10.47 1.61 18.58
C LYS A 82 9.22 2.14 17.86
N ILE A 83 9.34 2.57 16.61
CA ILE A 83 8.22 3.03 15.76
C ILE A 83 7.19 1.91 15.58
N SER A 84 7.63 0.66 15.40
CA SER A 84 6.72 -0.49 15.32
C SER A 84 5.83 -0.65 16.57
N GLN A 85 6.34 -0.29 17.75
CA GLN A 85 5.49 -0.27 18.95
C GLN A 85 4.40 0.79 18.85
N ASN A 86 4.65 1.92 18.19
CA ASN A 86 3.64 2.94 17.96
C ASN A 86 2.56 2.45 16.99
N TRP A 87 2.94 1.79 15.90
CA TRP A 87 1.99 1.09 15.01
C TRP A 87 1.14 0.07 15.77
N LYS A 88 1.78 -0.77 16.59
CA LYS A 88 1.10 -1.81 17.37
C LYS A 88 0.07 -1.27 18.36
N HIS A 89 0.41 -0.18 19.06
CA HIS A 89 -0.43 0.41 20.11
C HIS A 89 -1.28 1.59 19.62
N GLY A 90 -1.26 1.90 18.31
CA GLY A 90 -2.04 3.00 17.74
C GLY A 90 -1.60 4.39 18.19
N ARG A 91 -0.35 4.55 18.66
CA ARG A 91 0.19 5.85 19.10
C ARG A 91 0.68 6.62 17.87
N CYS A 92 -0.02 7.68 17.51
CA CYS A 92 0.36 8.53 16.39
C CYS A 92 -0.18 9.95 16.58
N ARG A 93 0.51 10.91 15.98
CA ARG A 93 -0.01 12.25 15.75
C ARG A 93 -0.86 12.24 14.48
N ARG A 94 -2.01 12.92 14.53
CA ARG A 94 -2.97 12.95 13.41
C ARG A 94 -3.05 14.36 12.85
N GLU A 95 -2.89 14.48 11.54
CA GLU A 95 -2.91 15.78 10.87
C GLU A 95 -3.73 15.73 9.59
N THR A 96 -4.40 16.84 9.29
CA THR A 96 -4.96 17.07 7.96
C THR A 96 -4.02 17.98 7.20
N VAL A 97 -3.41 17.44 6.14
CA VAL A 97 -2.29 18.11 5.47
C VAL A 97 -2.75 18.88 4.23
N LEU A 98 -3.77 18.37 3.54
CA LEU A 98 -4.44 19.07 2.44
C LEU A 98 -5.96 18.99 2.63
N LYS A 99 -6.65 20.06 2.24
CA LYS A 99 -8.11 20.12 2.14
C LYS A 99 -8.48 20.69 0.78
N TRP A 100 -9.53 20.15 0.17
CA TRP A 100 -10.06 20.63 -1.10
C TRP A 100 -11.58 20.66 -1.07
N LYS A 101 -12.16 21.47 -1.95
CA LYS A 101 -13.61 21.59 -2.07
C LYS A 101 -14.15 20.46 -2.93
N CYS A 102 -15.19 19.77 -2.47
CA CYS A 102 -15.99 18.91 -3.32
C CYS A 102 -16.78 19.79 -4.31
N LYS A 103 -16.70 19.51 -5.61
CA LYS A 103 -17.54 20.20 -6.60
C LYS A 103 -18.99 19.76 -6.37
N GLN A 104 -19.84 20.66 -5.88
CA GLN A 104 -21.29 20.46 -5.95
C GLN A 104 -21.73 20.83 -7.37
N VAL A 105 -21.99 19.82 -8.21
CA VAL A 105 -22.38 20.05 -9.61
C VAL A 105 -23.90 20.30 -9.70
N ALA A 106 -24.69 19.87 -8.71
CA ALA A 106 -26.11 20.18 -8.59
C ALA A 106 -26.59 19.98 -7.13
N PRO A 107 -27.72 20.58 -6.69
CA PRO A 107 -28.29 20.37 -5.35
C PRO A 107 -28.66 18.91 -5.03
N PHE A 108 -28.64 18.02 -6.03
CA PHE A 108 -28.91 16.58 -5.88
C PHE A 108 -27.78 15.67 -6.41
N SER A 109 -26.64 16.23 -6.83
CA SER A 109 -25.49 15.45 -7.31
C SER A 109 -24.18 16.01 -6.76
N SER A 110 -23.70 15.37 -5.69
CA SER A 110 -22.33 15.50 -5.22
C SER A 110 -21.46 14.50 -5.99
N THR A 111 -20.72 14.96 -6.99
CA THR A 111 -19.64 14.16 -7.57
C THR A 111 -18.49 14.19 -6.57
N PHE A 112 -18.43 13.19 -5.70
CA PHE A 112 -17.31 13.05 -4.78
C PHE A 112 -16.10 12.60 -5.56
N LEU A 113 -15.02 13.38 -5.49
CA LEU A 113 -13.72 12.96 -5.98
C LEU A 113 -13.34 11.66 -5.28
N MET A 114 -12.90 10.67 -6.05
CA MET A 114 -12.30 9.43 -5.56
C MET A 114 -10.78 9.55 -5.68
N PRO A 115 -10.11 10.27 -4.76
CA PRO A 115 -8.68 10.51 -4.86
C PRO A 115 -7.88 9.21 -4.77
N TRP A 116 -6.89 9.12 -5.64
CA TRP A 116 -5.89 8.08 -5.66
C TRP A 116 -4.52 8.68 -5.33
N MET A 117 -3.64 7.91 -4.69
CA MET A 117 -2.29 8.37 -4.37
C MET A 117 -1.23 7.30 -4.56
N GLU A 118 -0.02 7.73 -4.85
CA GLU A 118 1.20 6.92 -4.81
C GLU A 118 2.33 7.68 -4.11
N LEU A 119 3.20 6.94 -3.43
CA LEU A 119 4.44 7.46 -2.84
C LEU A 119 5.60 7.13 -3.77
N GLY A 120 6.46 8.10 -4.04
CA GLY A 120 7.64 7.93 -4.89
C GLY A 120 8.81 8.77 -4.41
N GLY A 121 9.78 8.13 -3.75
CA GLY A 121 10.92 8.83 -3.14
C GLY A 121 10.44 9.92 -2.17
N GLU A 122 10.87 11.16 -2.41
CA GLU A 122 10.51 12.34 -1.60
C GLU A 122 9.18 12.98 -2.01
N TYR A 123 8.37 12.32 -2.84
CA TYR A 123 7.13 12.87 -3.38
C TYR A 123 5.91 12.01 -3.06
N LEU A 124 4.79 12.68 -2.80
CA LEU A 124 3.46 12.14 -2.79
C LEU A 124 2.72 12.63 -4.03
N TYR A 125 2.28 11.69 -4.86
CA TYR A 125 1.46 11.96 -6.03
C TYR A 125 0.00 11.76 -5.63
N LEU A 126 -0.86 12.71 -5.98
CA LEU A 126 -2.28 12.69 -5.62
C LEU A 126 -3.12 13.07 -6.84
N SER A 127 -4.14 12.28 -7.15
CA SER A 127 -5.14 12.69 -8.13
C SER A 127 -6.12 13.68 -7.52
N GLN A 128 -6.34 14.78 -8.23
CA GLN A 128 -7.32 15.81 -7.90
C GLN A 128 -8.06 16.19 -9.18
N ALA A 129 -9.26 15.61 -9.33
CA ALA A 129 -10.05 15.66 -10.56
C ALA A 129 -9.25 15.11 -11.75
N GLU A 130 -9.17 15.86 -12.85
CA GLU A 130 -8.49 15.50 -14.11
C GLU A 130 -6.96 15.49 -14.05
N ASN A 131 -6.36 15.95 -12.94
CA ASN A 131 -4.93 16.16 -12.81
C ASN A 131 -4.31 15.28 -11.72
N ILE A 132 -3.05 14.89 -11.93
CA ILE A 132 -2.21 14.30 -10.89
C ILE A 132 -1.21 15.35 -10.45
N GLN A 133 -1.13 15.57 -9.14
CA GLN A 133 -0.26 16.60 -8.56
C GLN A 133 0.82 15.93 -7.71
N ALA A 134 2.07 16.34 -7.91
CA ALA A 134 3.21 15.88 -7.11
C ALA A 134 3.53 16.88 -6.02
N TYR A 135 3.44 16.44 -4.79
CA TYR A 135 3.75 17.21 -3.60
C TYR A 135 5.01 16.68 -2.95
N ARG A 136 5.94 17.57 -2.58
CA ARG A 136 7.18 17.15 -1.92
C ARG A 136 6.92 16.93 -0.43
N LEU A 137 7.38 15.80 0.08
CA LEU A 137 7.41 15.47 1.50
C LEU A 137 8.44 16.37 2.20
N CYS A 138 8.11 16.88 3.38
CA CYS A 138 9.05 17.69 4.14
C CYS A 138 10.21 16.81 4.66
N PRO A 139 11.48 17.22 4.53
CA PRO A 139 12.63 16.40 4.92
C PRO A 139 12.72 16.07 6.42
N ASP A 140 12.08 16.89 7.25
CA ASP A 140 11.95 16.71 8.70
C ASP A 140 10.85 15.72 9.08
N GLY A 141 10.12 15.18 8.09
CA GLY A 141 8.99 14.28 8.29
C GLY A 141 7.73 14.99 8.80
N THR A 142 7.73 16.31 8.94
CA THR A 142 6.64 17.03 9.63
C THR A 142 5.41 17.32 8.77
N GLY A 143 5.42 16.92 7.49
CA GLY A 143 4.25 17.09 6.63
C GLY A 143 4.56 17.12 5.14
N LEU A 144 3.69 17.83 4.43
CA LEU A 144 3.71 17.96 2.98
C LEU A 144 3.81 19.44 2.60
N GLN A 145 4.60 19.76 1.59
CA GLN A 145 4.58 21.10 1.00
C GLN A 145 3.19 21.39 0.44
N ARG A 146 2.63 22.57 0.74
CA ARG A 146 1.23 22.90 0.37
C ARG A 146 1.03 23.13 -1.12
N HIS A 147 2.07 23.53 -1.85
CA HIS A 147 2.00 23.76 -3.29
C HIS A 147 2.56 22.56 -4.04
N PRO A 148 1.87 22.09 -5.09
CA PRO A 148 2.39 21.02 -5.93
C PRO A 148 3.62 21.51 -6.69
N GLN A 149 4.66 20.68 -6.75
CA GLN A 149 5.88 20.96 -7.50
C GLN A 149 5.75 20.62 -8.98
N ALA A 150 4.87 19.67 -9.32
CA ALA A 150 4.55 19.32 -10.69
C ALA A 150 3.07 18.95 -10.80
N VAL A 151 2.50 19.20 -11.97
CA VAL A 151 1.12 18.85 -12.33
C VAL A 151 1.17 18.07 -13.64
N PHE A 152 0.57 16.88 -13.64
CA PHE A 152 0.45 16.02 -14.80
C PHE A 152 -1.01 16.07 -15.27
N SER A 153 -1.21 16.72 -16.41
CA SER A 153 -2.52 16.94 -17.03
C SER A 153 -2.67 16.11 -18.30
N GLY A 154 -3.90 15.79 -18.68
CA GLY A 154 -4.19 15.09 -19.93
C GLY A 154 -5.59 14.46 -20.02
N HIS A 155 -6.22 14.18 -18.87
CA HIS A 155 -7.60 13.70 -18.83
C HIS A 155 -8.61 14.83 -18.98
N GLN A 156 -9.80 14.51 -19.46
CA GLN A 156 -10.95 15.43 -19.56
C GLN A 156 -11.97 15.24 -18.43
N GLU A 157 -11.85 14.14 -17.69
CA GLU A 157 -12.64 13.81 -16.51
C GLU A 157 -11.70 13.34 -15.38
N ASP A 158 -12.27 12.97 -14.24
CA ASP A 158 -11.51 12.58 -13.06
C ASP A 158 -10.55 11.42 -13.32
N VAL A 159 -9.33 11.51 -12.79
CA VAL A 159 -8.36 10.41 -12.77
C VAL A 159 -8.82 9.39 -11.74
N CYS A 160 -9.31 8.24 -12.20
CA CYS A 160 -9.83 7.17 -11.35
C CYS A 160 -8.71 6.40 -10.65
N ARG A 161 -7.62 6.09 -11.37
CA ARG A 161 -6.48 5.33 -10.84
C ARG A 161 -5.21 5.70 -11.59
N PHE A 162 -4.08 5.71 -10.90
CA PHE A 162 -2.78 5.76 -11.53
C PHE A 162 -1.75 4.93 -10.77
N VAL A 163 -0.69 4.54 -11.46
CA VAL A 163 0.46 3.83 -10.90
C VAL A 163 1.76 4.55 -11.23
N LEU A 164 2.72 4.49 -10.32
CA LEU A 164 4.04 5.09 -10.46
C LEU A 164 5.10 3.99 -10.48
N VAL A 165 5.71 3.75 -11.65
CA VAL A 165 6.72 2.71 -11.84
C VAL A 165 7.84 3.23 -12.74
N ASN A 166 9.10 3.07 -12.33
CA ASN A 166 10.29 3.45 -13.11
C ASN A 166 10.23 4.88 -13.68
N SER A 167 9.85 5.87 -12.86
CA SER A 167 9.67 7.28 -13.28
C SER A 167 8.60 7.50 -14.35
N HIS A 168 7.67 6.56 -14.52
CA HIS A 168 6.49 6.72 -15.36
C HIS A 168 5.24 6.74 -14.48
N ILE A 169 4.31 7.63 -14.81
CA ILE A 169 2.95 7.67 -14.27
C ILE A 169 2.05 7.15 -15.38
N VAL A 170 1.32 6.07 -15.11
CA VAL A 170 0.25 5.57 -16.00
C VAL A 170 -1.06 5.81 -15.30
N SER A 171 -1.95 6.57 -15.92
CA SER A 171 -3.24 6.95 -15.36
C SER A 171 -4.40 6.53 -16.27
N GLY A 172 -5.48 6.06 -15.64
CA GLY A 172 -6.78 5.84 -16.27
C GLY A 172 -7.78 6.86 -15.73
N GLY A 173 -8.60 7.43 -16.62
CA GLY A 173 -9.58 8.46 -16.29
C GLY A 173 -11.02 8.06 -16.59
N GLY A 174 -11.95 8.87 -16.08
CA GLY A 174 -13.38 8.79 -16.42
C GLY A 174 -13.66 8.98 -17.91
N ASP A 175 -12.75 9.65 -18.61
CA ASP A 175 -12.83 9.95 -20.04
C ASP A 175 -12.50 8.75 -20.96
N GLY A 176 -12.41 7.52 -20.41
CA GLY A 176 -12.09 6.30 -21.15
C GLY A 176 -10.66 6.21 -21.68
N ASN A 177 -9.81 7.19 -21.34
CA ASN A 177 -8.44 7.29 -21.86
C ASN A 177 -7.43 6.76 -20.85
N ILE A 178 -6.28 6.35 -21.38
CA ILE A 178 -5.05 6.13 -20.61
C ILE A 178 -4.06 7.22 -20.99
N VAL A 179 -3.41 7.80 -19.98
CA VAL A 179 -2.34 8.77 -20.15
C VAL A 179 -1.07 8.27 -19.47
N LEU A 180 0.04 8.34 -20.19
CA LEU A 180 1.39 8.01 -19.73
C LEU A 180 2.18 9.30 -19.63
N HIS A 181 2.73 9.62 -18.47
CA HIS A 181 3.67 10.72 -18.27
C HIS A 181 5.03 10.20 -17.78
N LYS A 182 6.11 10.81 -18.25
CA LYS A 182 7.42 10.66 -17.63
C LYS A 182 7.58 11.71 -16.53
N VAL A 183 7.90 11.28 -15.31
CA VAL A 183 8.04 12.18 -14.13
C VAL A 183 9.11 13.25 -14.37
N HIS A 184 10.23 12.85 -14.96
CA HIS A 184 11.34 13.76 -15.32
C HIS A 184 11.43 13.87 -16.84
N GLY A 185 10.58 14.72 -17.41
CA GLY A 185 10.58 15.03 -18.83
C GLY A 185 9.27 15.63 -19.30
N SER A 186 9.23 16.04 -20.57
CA SER A 186 8.01 16.51 -21.24
C SER A 186 7.25 15.40 -21.97
N TYR A 187 7.72 14.15 -21.88
CA TYR A 187 7.11 13.04 -22.59
C TYR A 187 5.76 12.68 -21.96
N SER A 188 4.70 12.86 -22.74
CA SER A 188 3.35 12.42 -22.42
C SER A 188 2.70 11.78 -23.63
N VAL A 189 2.05 10.63 -23.45
CA VAL A 189 1.24 9.99 -24.50
C VAL A 189 -0.15 9.70 -23.96
N LYS A 190 -1.16 10.03 -24.76
CA LYS A 190 -2.57 9.78 -24.49
C LYS A 190 -3.13 8.90 -25.60
N PHE A 191 -3.93 7.90 -25.23
CA PHE A 191 -4.68 7.11 -26.20
C PHE A 191 -6.04 6.70 -25.63
N SER A 192 -7.01 6.50 -26.52
CA SER A 192 -8.34 6.00 -26.18
C SER A 192 -8.25 4.51 -25.92
N ALA A 193 -8.61 4.11 -24.71
CA ALA A 193 -8.44 2.75 -24.24
C ALA A 193 -9.78 2.00 -24.18
N HIS A 194 -10.82 2.67 -23.69
CA HIS A 194 -12.12 2.10 -23.36
C HIS A 194 -13.27 3.04 -23.73
N GLU A 195 -14.48 2.49 -23.87
CA GLU A 195 -15.69 3.25 -24.18
C GLU A 195 -16.31 3.92 -22.94
N GLN A 196 -15.91 3.48 -21.74
CA GLN A 196 -16.37 4.00 -20.43
C GLN A 196 -15.18 4.17 -19.48
N GLU A 197 -15.45 4.62 -18.25
CA GLU A 197 -14.44 4.99 -17.25
C GLU A 197 -13.39 3.88 -17.03
N VAL A 198 -12.11 4.25 -17.04
CA VAL A 198 -11.00 3.35 -16.74
C VAL A 198 -10.77 3.33 -15.23
N ASN A 199 -11.51 2.48 -14.52
CA ASN A 199 -11.51 2.42 -13.05
C ASN A 199 -10.18 1.94 -12.45
N CYS A 200 -9.42 1.13 -13.19
CA CYS A 200 -8.16 0.59 -12.71
C CYS A 200 -7.12 0.46 -13.82
N VAL A 201 -5.87 0.70 -13.44
CA VAL A 201 -4.70 0.50 -14.29
C VAL A 201 -3.57 -0.08 -13.43
N ASP A 202 -2.74 -0.91 -14.05
CA ASP A 202 -1.46 -1.34 -13.52
C ASP A 202 -0.40 -1.35 -14.63
N PHE A 203 0.86 -1.19 -14.26
CA PHE A 203 1.97 -1.06 -15.19
C PHE A 203 3.21 -1.79 -14.68
N GLN A 204 3.64 -2.82 -15.41
CA GLN A 204 4.85 -3.56 -15.06
C GLN A 204 5.51 -4.15 -16.31
N GLY A 205 6.85 -4.17 -16.35
CA GLY A 205 7.58 -4.84 -17.43
C GLY A 205 7.34 -4.27 -18.83
N GLY A 206 6.92 -3.00 -18.95
CA GLY A 206 6.56 -2.40 -20.25
C GLY A 206 5.15 -2.76 -20.73
N LEU A 207 4.32 -3.34 -19.86
CA LEU A 207 2.93 -3.71 -20.15
C LEU A 207 1.99 -2.92 -19.25
N ILE A 208 0.94 -2.37 -19.83
CA ILE A 208 -0.18 -1.76 -19.09
C ILE A 208 -1.34 -2.74 -19.12
N VAL A 209 -1.97 -2.97 -17.97
CA VAL A 209 -3.28 -3.60 -17.89
C VAL A 209 -4.28 -2.55 -17.42
N SER A 210 -5.40 -2.44 -18.11
CA SER A 210 -6.49 -1.53 -17.76
C SER A 210 -7.79 -2.30 -17.61
N GLY A 211 -8.64 -1.87 -16.69
CA GLY A 211 -9.98 -2.40 -16.51
C GLY A 211 -11.01 -1.27 -16.44
N SER A 212 -12.15 -1.47 -17.10
CA SER A 212 -13.16 -0.43 -17.29
C SER A 212 -14.56 -0.85 -16.87
N ARG A 213 -15.42 0.16 -16.71
CA ARG A 213 -16.87 0.01 -16.57
C ARG A 213 -17.52 -0.58 -17.83
N ASP A 214 -16.84 -0.55 -18.97
CA ASP A 214 -17.28 -1.19 -20.23
C ASP A 214 -17.29 -2.73 -20.19
N ARG A 215 -16.92 -3.33 -19.04
CA ARG A 215 -16.86 -4.78 -18.78
C ARG A 215 -15.73 -5.49 -19.52
N THR A 216 -14.70 -4.74 -19.88
CA THR A 216 -13.48 -5.29 -20.48
C THR A 216 -12.24 -4.95 -19.65
N ALA A 217 -11.27 -5.84 -19.72
CA ALA A 217 -9.89 -5.55 -19.37
C ALA A 217 -9.03 -5.60 -20.64
N LYS A 218 -8.06 -4.70 -20.78
CA LYS A 218 -7.20 -4.62 -21.95
C LYS A 218 -5.74 -4.63 -21.54
N VAL A 219 -4.91 -5.29 -22.36
CA VAL A 219 -3.46 -5.36 -22.19
C VAL A 219 -2.81 -4.55 -23.30
N TRP A 220 -1.87 -3.67 -22.95
CA TRP A 220 -1.22 -2.74 -23.87
C TRP A 220 0.30 -2.88 -23.78
N SER A 221 0.97 -2.78 -24.93
CA SER A 221 2.42 -2.71 -24.97
C SER A 221 2.92 -1.26 -24.92
N LEU A 222 3.97 -1.01 -24.15
CA LEU A 222 4.77 0.21 -24.17
C LEU A 222 6.16 0.01 -24.81
N SER A 223 6.31 -1.00 -25.66
CA SER A 223 7.53 -1.18 -26.45
C SER A 223 7.75 -0.02 -27.44
N ALA A 224 9.02 0.30 -27.73
CA ALA A 224 9.39 1.41 -28.61
C ALA A 224 8.67 1.29 -29.97
N GLY A 225 7.93 2.33 -30.36
CA GLY A 225 7.16 2.37 -31.61
C GLY A 225 5.79 1.69 -31.59
N ARG A 226 5.35 1.11 -30.46
CA ARG A 226 4.03 0.45 -30.31
C ARG A 226 3.20 0.99 -29.14
N VAL A 227 3.51 2.20 -28.67
CA VAL A 227 2.81 2.83 -27.55
C VAL A 227 1.31 2.93 -27.86
N GLY A 228 0.48 2.33 -27.01
CA GLY A 228 -0.97 2.32 -27.19
C GLY A 228 -1.50 1.20 -28.07
N GLN A 229 -0.66 0.24 -28.49
CA GLN A 229 -1.15 -0.97 -29.16
C GLN A 229 -1.81 -1.91 -28.15
N CYS A 230 -3.10 -2.17 -28.33
CA CYS A 230 -3.84 -3.19 -27.60
C CYS A 230 -3.37 -4.58 -28.05
N LEU A 231 -2.79 -5.34 -27.14
CA LEU A 231 -2.38 -6.74 -27.35
C LEU A 231 -3.58 -7.67 -27.20
N HIS A 232 -4.36 -7.49 -26.12
CA HIS A 232 -5.52 -8.32 -25.81
C HIS A 232 -6.67 -7.46 -25.30
N THR A 233 -7.89 -7.82 -25.69
CA THR A 233 -9.13 -7.35 -25.06
C THR A 233 -9.84 -8.56 -24.48
N VAL A 234 -10.05 -8.53 -23.17
CA VAL A 234 -10.63 -9.61 -22.38
C VAL A 234 -12.00 -9.19 -21.88
N GLN A 235 -13.00 -10.04 -22.10
CA GLN A 235 -14.36 -9.83 -21.61
C GLN A 235 -14.50 -10.39 -20.19
N THR A 236 -14.86 -9.54 -19.23
CA THR A 236 -14.98 -9.92 -17.81
C THR A 236 -16.42 -10.14 -17.36
N GLU A 237 -17.39 -9.98 -18.26
CA GLU A 237 -18.85 -10.11 -18.08
C GLU A 237 -19.50 -9.09 -17.11
N ASP A 238 -18.69 -8.39 -16.32
CA ASP A 238 -19.11 -7.32 -15.42
C ASP A 238 -18.02 -6.23 -15.35
N ARG A 239 -18.37 -5.07 -14.79
CA ARG A 239 -17.52 -3.90 -14.62
C ARG A 239 -16.27 -4.28 -13.83
N VAL A 240 -15.10 -3.87 -14.34
CA VAL A 240 -13.82 -4.09 -13.67
C VAL A 240 -13.52 -2.90 -12.76
N TRP A 241 -13.24 -3.18 -11.49
CA TRP A 241 -12.93 -2.18 -10.47
C TRP A 241 -11.46 -2.18 -10.08
N SER A 242 -10.78 -3.32 -10.19
CA SER A 242 -9.39 -3.45 -9.80
C SER A 242 -8.64 -4.42 -10.70
N THR A 243 -7.34 -4.20 -10.85
CA THR A 243 -6.45 -5.09 -11.59
C THR A 243 -5.05 -5.04 -10.99
N ALA A 244 -4.30 -6.13 -11.13
CA ALA A 244 -2.88 -6.18 -10.79
C ALA A 244 -2.13 -7.18 -11.69
N ILE A 245 -0.96 -6.80 -12.15
CA ILE A 245 -0.05 -7.63 -12.92
C ILE A 245 0.76 -8.49 -11.94
N SER A 246 0.93 -9.77 -12.26
CA SER A 246 1.78 -10.66 -11.48
C SER A 246 3.23 -10.19 -11.56
N PRO A 247 4.00 -10.20 -10.45
CA PRO A 247 5.41 -9.85 -10.48
C PRO A 247 6.27 -10.69 -11.44
N LEU A 248 5.80 -11.88 -11.85
CA LEU A 248 6.44 -12.74 -12.86
C LEU A 248 6.12 -12.36 -14.30
N LEU A 249 5.24 -11.39 -14.52
CA LEU A 249 4.77 -10.94 -15.85
C LEU A 249 4.09 -12.03 -16.70
N SER A 250 3.68 -13.14 -16.07
CA SER A 250 3.00 -14.25 -16.75
C SER A 250 1.48 -14.10 -16.78
N SER A 251 0.90 -13.40 -15.82
CA SER A 251 -0.55 -13.31 -15.63
C SER A 251 -0.94 -11.97 -15.03
N PHE A 252 -2.23 -11.65 -15.07
CA PHE A 252 -2.81 -10.54 -14.31
C PHE A 252 -4.14 -10.96 -13.69
N VAL A 253 -4.55 -10.27 -12.64
CA VAL A 253 -5.82 -10.48 -11.96
C VAL A 253 -6.77 -9.31 -12.26
N THR A 254 -8.06 -9.61 -12.39
CA THR A 254 -9.14 -8.61 -12.43
C THR A 254 -10.10 -8.85 -11.27
N GLY A 255 -10.50 -7.77 -10.60
CA GLY A 255 -11.59 -7.71 -9.64
C GLY A 255 -12.81 -7.02 -10.25
N THR A 256 -13.96 -7.69 -10.32
CA THR A 256 -15.19 -7.16 -10.93
C THR A 256 -16.27 -6.82 -9.89
N ALA A 257 -17.40 -6.26 -10.33
CA ALA A 257 -18.52 -5.86 -9.46
C ALA A 257 -19.36 -7.02 -8.90
N CYS A 258 -19.13 -8.27 -9.33
CA CYS A 258 -19.86 -9.46 -8.87
C CYS A 258 -21.41 -9.37 -8.97
N CYS A 259 -21.95 -8.66 -9.96
CA CYS A 259 -23.40 -8.50 -10.15
C CYS A 259 -24.05 -9.73 -10.83
N GLY A 260 -23.24 -10.55 -11.51
CA GLY A 260 -23.62 -11.81 -12.14
C GLY A 260 -23.39 -13.03 -11.25
N HIS A 261 -23.38 -14.21 -11.86
CA HIS A 261 -23.18 -15.51 -11.20
C HIS A 261 -21.73 -16.02 -11.27
N THR A 262 -20.80 -15.17 -11.66
CA THR A 262 -19.40 -15.54 -11.86
C THR A 262 -18.51 -14.95 -10.79
N SER A 263 -17.38 -15.63 -10.51
CA SER A 263 -16.43 -15.15 -9.52
C SER A 263 -15.92 -13.74 -9.89
N PRO A 264 -15.82 -12.82 -8.91
CA PRO A 264 -15.33 -11.48 -9.15
C PRO A 264 -13.82 -11.41 -9.32
N LEU A 265 -13.07 -12.42 -8.86
CA LEU A 265 -11.63 -12.50 -9.03
C LEU A 265 -11.29 -13.50 -10.13
N ARG A 266 -10.66 -13.01 -11.19
CA ARG A 266 -10.25 -13.83 -12.33
C ARG A 266 -8.78 -13.59 -12.65
N ILE A 267 -8.04 -14.66 -12.88
CA ILE A 267 -6.64 -14.63 -13.31
C ILE A 267 -6.60 -14.96 -14.79
N TRP A 268 -5.92 -14.11 -15.54
CA TRP A 268 -5.79 -14.19 -16.98
C TRP A 268 -4.33 -14.38 -17.35
N ASP A 269 -4.10 -15.14 -18.39
CA ASP A 269 -2.79 -15.28 -19.01
C ASP A 269 -2.43 -14.00 -19.76
N LEU A 270 -1.24 -13.49 -19.53
CA LEU A 270 -0.84 -12.19 -20.04
C LEU A 270 -0.42 -12.25 -21.53
N GLU A 271 0.05 -13.40 -22.01
CA GLU A 271 0.51 -13.63 -23.38
C GLU A 271 -0.62 -14.00 -24.36
N SER A 272 -1.60 -14.78 -23.89
CA SER A 272 -2.73 -15.25 -24.71
C SER A 272 -4.02 -14.48 -24.47
N GLY A 273 -4.16 -13.79 -23.34
CA GLY A 273 -5.40 -13.14 -22.91
C GLY A 273 -6.49 -14.14 -22.48
N GLN A 274 -6.16 -15.41 -22.30
CA GLN A 274 -7.12 -16.45 -21.90
C GLN A 274 -7.34 -16.48 -20.38
N LEU A 275 -8.53 -16.90 -19.97
CA LEU A 275 -8.83 -17.12 -18.55
C LEU A 275 -8.06 -18.35 -18.05
N LEU A 276 -7.19 -18.16 -17.06
CA LEU A 276 -6.46 -19.26 -16.42
C LEU A 276 -7.28 -19.90 -15.32
N THR A 277 -7.82 -19.09 -14.41
CA THR A 277 -8.63 -19.56 -13.28
C THR A 277 -9.44 -18.43 -12.66
N CYS A 278 -10.50 -18.80 -11.95
CA CYS A 278 -11.18 -17.91 -11.01
C CYS A 278 -10.62 -18.14 -9.59
N LEU A 279 -10.64 -17.10 -8.76
CA LEU A 279 -10.32 -17.22 -7.33
C LEU A 279 -11.59 -17.17 -6.49
N GLY A 280 -11.68 -18.06 -5.50
CA GLY A 280 -12.83 -18.20 -4.62
C GLY A 280 -14.04 -18.88 -5.26
N THR A 281 -14.94 -19.37 -4.41
CA THR A 281 -16.28 -19.82 -4.78
C THR A 281 -17.31 -19.13 -3.90
N ASP A 282 -18.58 -19.16 -4.30
CA ASP A 282 -19.72 -18.79 -3.45
C ASP A 282 -19.74 -17.33 -2.97
N PHE A 283 -19.20 -16.41 -3.77
CA PHE A 283 -19.39 -14.99 -3.54
C PHE A 283 -20.86 -14.61 -3.66
N HIS A 284 -21.38 -13.91 -2.66
CA HIS A 284 -22.71 -13.33 -2.73
C HIS A 284 -22.79 -12.28 -3.85
N ARG A 285 -23.99 -12.13 -4.43
CA ARG A 285 -24.22 -11.15 -5.50
C ARG A 285 -23.94 -9.75 -4.96
N GLY A 286 -23.07 -9.00 -5.63
CA GLY A 286 -22.62 -7.68 -5.19
C GLY A 286 -21.33 -7.69 -4.37
N ALA A 287 -20.65 -8.83 -4.21
CA ALA A 287 -19.30 -8.96 -3.64
C ALA A 287 -18.19 -8.34 -4.50
N GLY A 288 -18.39 -7.13 -5.02
CA GLY A 288 -17.45 -6.49 -5.94
C GLY A 288 -16.10 -6.23 -5.29
N VAL A 289 -15.01 -6.44 -6.04
CA VAL A 289 -13.63 -6.33 -5.55
C VAL A 289 -13.03 -4.98 -5.95
N LEU A 290 -12.91 -4.09 -4.96
CA LEU A 290 -12.49 -2.70 -5.14
C LEU A 290 -10.97 -2.51 -5.19
N ASP A 291 -10.21 -3.40 -4.56
CA ASP A 291 -8.75 -3.37 -4.61
C ASP A 291 -8.16 -4.78 -4.55
N VAL A 292 -7.11 -4.99 -5.35
CA VAL A 292 -6.35 -6.23 -5.41
C VAL A 292 -4.89 -5.90 -5.70
N PHE A 293 -3.96 -6.61 -5.05
CA PHE A 293 -2.54 -6.51 -5.39
C PHE A 293 -1.76 -7.77 -5.01
N TYR A 294 -0.65 -8.00 -5.71
CA TYR A 294 0.30 -9.05 -5.41
C TYR A 294 1.32 -8.61 -4.35
N GLU A 295 1.47 -9.41 -3.29
CA GLU A 295 2.60 -9.26 -2.36
C GLU A 295 3.85 -9.94 -2.90
N THR A 296 3.66 -11.11 -3.51
CA THR A 296 4.67 -11.94 -4.17
C THR A 296 4.03 -12.57 -5.41
N PRO A 297 4.80 -13.23 -6.30
CA PRO A 297 4.23 -13.96 -7.45
C PRO A 297 3.04 -14.89 -7.15
N SER A 298 2.99 -15.46 -5.94
CA SER A 298 1.96 -16.43 -5.57
C SER A 298 0.97 -15.92 -4.52
N LEU A 299 1.26 -14.78 -3.89
CA LEU A 299 0.48 -14.26 -2.77
C LEU A 299 -0.21 -12.97 -3.17
N LEU A 300 -1.51 -12.93 -2.94
CA LEU A 300 -2.34 -11.79 -3.31
C LEU A 300 -3.36 -11.45 -2.22
N LEU A 301 -3.65 -10.17 -2.11
CA LEU A 301 -4.65 -9.62 -1.19
C LEU A 301 -5.76 -8.97 -2.00
N SER A 302 -7.01 -9.16 -1.58
CA SER A 302 -8.19 -8.53 -2.18
C SER A 302 -9.12 -7.98 -1.12
N CYS A 303 -9.84 -6.91 -1.43
CA CYS A 303 -10.94 -6.39 -0.60
C CYS A 303 -12.03 -5.73 -1.45
N GLY A 304 -13.22 -5.53 -0.87
CA GLY A 304 -14.29 -4.86 -1.58
C GLY A 304 -15.60 -4.74 -0.80
N TYR A 305 -16.71 -4.86 -1.53
CA TYR A 305 -18.07 -4.71 -1.00
C TYR A 305 -18.49 -5.85 -0.07
N ASP A 306 -17.81 -6.98 -0.13
CA ASP A 306 -18.12 -8.11 0.74
C ASP A 306 -17.55 -7.99 2.14
N THR A 307 -16.96 -6.86 2.50
CA THR A 307 -16.54 -6.50 3.87
C THR A 307 -15.37 -7.33 4.43
N TYR A 308 -14.79 -8.23 3.63
CA TYR A 308 -13.59 -8.98 3.99
C TYR A 308 -12.34 -8.49 3.26
N ILE A 309 -11.21 -8.56 3.96
CA ILE A 309 -9.89 -8.69 3.34
C ILE A 309 -9.62 -10.17 3.18
N ARG A 310 -9.23 -10.61 1.99
CA ARG A 310 -8.85 -12.01 1.75
C ARG A 310 -7.40 -12.12 1.32
N TYR A 311 -6.70 -13.07 1.91
CA TYR A 311 -5.33 -13.45 1.57
C TYR A 311 -5.33 -14.80 0.87
N TRP A 312 -4.70 -14.82 -0.29
CA TRP A 312 -4.71 -15.96 -1.19
C TRP A 312 -3.29 -16.42 -1.48
N ASP A 313 -3.09 -17.73 -1.44
CA ASP A 313 -1.91 -18.37 -2.00
C ASP A 313 -2.36 -19.24 -3.17
N ILE A 314 -2.06 -18.79 -4.39
CA ILE A 314 -2.50 -19.46 -5.62
C ILE A 314 -1.88 -20.85 -5.80
N ARG A 315 -0.82 -21.17 -5.05
CA ARG A 315 -0.19 -22.50 -5.08
C ARG A 315 -0.93 -23.52 -4.22
N THR A 316 -1.64 -23.05 -3.18
CA THR A 316 -2.36 -23.95 -2.27
C THR A 316 -3.78 -24.20 -2.74
N SER A 317 -4.50 -23.15 -3.13
CA SER A 317 -5.88 -23.26 -3.58
C SER A 317 -6.30 -22.01 -4.33
N THR A 318 -6.98 -22.22 -5.46
CA THR A 318 -7.70 -21.15 -6.14
C THR A 318 -9.14 -21.04 -5.65
N ARG A 319 -9.68 -22.02 -4.91
CA ARG A 319 -11.10 -22.04 -4.51
C ARG A 319 -11.38 -21.39 -3.15
N LYS A 320 -10.39 -21.39 -2.25
CA LYS A 320 -10.56 -20.86 -0.89
C LYS A 320 -9.37 -19.97 -0.55
N CYS A 321 -9.65 -18.84 0.09
CA CYS A 321 -8.60 -17.99 0.64
C CYS A 321 -7.91 -18.71 1.82
N VAL A 322 -6.63 -18.38 2.03
CA VAL A 322 -5.82 -18.90 3.14
C VAL A 322 -6.30 -18.31 4.46
N GLN A 323 -6.64 -17.01 4.44
CA GLN A 323 -7.09 -16.28 5.61
C GLN A 323 -7.99 -15.12 5.19
N GLU A 324 -8.92 -14.78 6.07
CA GLU A 324 -9.83 -13.65 5.92
C GLU A 324 -9.82 -12.77 7.19
N TRP A 325 -10.03 -11.47 7.00
CA TRP A 325 -10.24 -10.51 8.07
C TRP A 325 -11.53 -9.75 7.78
N GLU A 326 -12.52 -9.92 8.64
CA GLU A 326 -13.81 -9.24 8.54
C GLU A 326 -13.72 -7.81 9.07
N GLU A 327 -14.25 -6.86 8.31
CA GLU A 327 -14.40 -5.49 8.76
C GLU A 327 -15.45 -5.43 9.90
N PRO A 328 -15.10 -4.99 11.12
CA PRO A 328 -15.99 -5.07 12.28
C PRO A 328 -17.33 -4.34 12.19
N HIS A 329 -17.52 -3.43 11.24
CA HIS A 329 -18.76 -2.65 11.04
C HIS A 329 -19.49 -3.07 9.75
N ASP A 330 -19.17 -4.24 9.21
CA ASP A 330 -19.76 -4.77 7.98
C ASP A 330 -19.83 -3.72 6.85
N SER A 331 -18.73 -3.00 6.68
CA SER A 331 -18.60 -1.91 5.73
C SER A 331 -17.59 -2.22 4.63
N ALA A 332 -17.91 -1.79 3.41
CA ALA A 332 -17.07 -2.01 2.24
C ALA A 332 -15.65 -1.45 2.43
N LEU A 333 -14.67 -2.14 1.85
CA LEU A 333 -13.27 -1.77 1.87
C LEU A 333 -12.83 -1.26 0.50
N TYR A 334 -12.43 0.00 0.42
CA TYR A 334 -12.07 0.67 -0.85
C TYR A 334 -10.59 0.47 -1.22
N CYS A 335 -9.73 0.30 -0.22
CA CYS A 335 -8.30 0.14 -0.46
C CYS A 335 -7.63 -0.72 0.61
N ILE A 336 -6.58 -1.44 0.21
CA ILE A 336 -5.74 -2.28 1.07
C ILE A 336 -4.28 -2.15 0.72
N ARG A 337 -3.38 -2.06 1.70
CA ARG A 337 -1.93 -2.15 1.47
C ARG A 337 -1.27 -2.99 2.55
N SER A 338 -0.14 -3.60 2.22
CA SER A 338 0.65 -4.39 3.17
C SER A 338 2.12 -3.96 3.14
N ASP A 339 2.79 -4.17 4.28
CA ASP A 339 4.22 -3.98 4.44
C ASP A 339 5.03 -5.14 3.81
N LYS A 340 4.36 -6.08 3.13
CA LYS A 340 4.93 -7.33 2.59
C LYS A 340 5.56 -8.22 3.67
N ASN A 341 5.12 -8.03 4.91
CA ASN A 341 5.51 -8.82 6.06
C ASN A 341 4.26 -9.14 6.88
N HIS A 342 4.06 -8.49 8.03
CA HIS A 342 3.00 -8.81 8.97
C HIS A 342 1.84 -7.82 8.98
N MET A 343 2.01 -6.59 8.52
CA MET A 343 0.99 -5.55 8.64
C MET A 343 0.14 -5.46 7.37
N ILE A 344 -1.17 -5.31 7.55
CA ILE A 344 -2.09 -4.83 6.51
C ILE A 344 -2.74 -3.53 7.03
N ALA A 345 -2.94 -2.56 6.14
CA ALA A 345 -3.77 -1.39 6.39
C ALA A 345 -4.93 -1.38 5.39
N SER A 346 -6.15 -1.09 5.85
CA SER A 346 -7.34 -0.99 5.00
C SER A 346 -8.13 0.29 5.23
N GLY A 347 -8.76 0.77 4.16
CA GLY A 347 -9.63 1.94 4.16
C GLY A 347 -11.09 1.54 3.99
N SER A 348 -11.93 1.92 4.95
CA SER A 348 -13.35 1.53 4.98
C SER A 348 -14.28 2.64 4.47
N SER A 349 -15.46 2.25 4.00
CA SER A 349 -16.59 3.14 3.75
C SER A 349 -17.21 3.70 5.03
N TYR A 350 -16.91 3.10 6.18
CA TYR A 350 -17.39 3.52 7.49
C TYR A 350 -16.71 4.82 7.94
N TYR A 351 -17.25 5.97 7.51
CA TYR A 351 -16.92 7.31 8.02
C TYR A 351 -15.42 7.61 8.14
N GLY A 352 -14.63 7.30 7.12
CA GLY A 352 -13.21 7.65 7.07
C GLY A 352 -12.33 6.81 7.99
N VAL A 353 -12.75 5.58 8.33
CA VAL A 353 -11.97 4.71 9.21
C VAL A 353 -10.86 3.98 8.45
N VAL A 354 -9.64 4.13 8.95
CA VAL A 354 -8.47 3.30 8.61
C VAL A 354 -8.31 2.21 9.66
N ARG A 355 -8.06 0.97 9.23
CA ARG A 355 -7.78 -0.16 10.12
C ARG A 355 -6.40 -0.74 9.86
N LEU A 356 -5.77 -1.16 10.96
CA LEU A 356 -4.53 -1.94 10.93
C LEU A 356 -4.80 -3.37 11.37
N TRP A 357 -4.14 -4.29 10.69
CA TRP A 357 -4.24 -5.71 10.91
C TRP A 357 -2.85 -6.31 11.02
N ASP A 358 -2.73 -7.34 11.84
CA ASP A 358 -1.55 -8.18 11.92
C ASP A 358 -1.94 -9.53 11.31
N LYS A 359 -1.25 -9.97 10.26
CA LYS A 359 -1.58 -11.21 9.53
C LYS A 359 -1.58 -12.45 10.43
N ARG A 360 -0.89 -12.38 11.56
CA ARG A 360 -0.78 -13.49 12.54
C ARG A 360 -2.03 -13.66 13.41
N GLN A 361 -3.01 -12.78 13.29
CA GLN A 361 -4.27 -12.82 14.03
C GLN A 361 -5.44 -12.39 13.13
N THR A 362 -6.66 -12.77 13.48
CA THR A 362 -7.88 -12.42 12.72
C THR A 362 -8.52 -11.11 13.17
N ARG A 363 -8.31 -10.71 14.43
CA ARG A 363 -8.87 -9.47 14.99
C ARG A 363 -8.18 -8.22 14.44
N CYS A 364 -8.97 -7.18 14.21
CA CYS A 364 -8.47 -5.82 13.97
C CYS A 364 -7.54 -5.40 15.12
N LEU A 365 -6.38 -4.84 14.76
CA LEU A 365 -5.35 -4.42 15.72
C LEU A 365 -5.64 -3.01 16.24
N GLN A 366 -5.84 -2.05 15.32
CA GLN A 366 -6.13 -0.65 15.62
C GLN A 366 -7.09 -0.06 14.59
N SER A 367 -7.86 0.94 15.00
CA SER A 367 -8.69 1.77 14.12
C SER A 367 -8.43 3.26 14.34
N PHE A 368 -8.47 4.02 13.24
CA PHE A 368 -8.31 5.47 13.25
C PHE A 368 -9.48 6.11 12.52
N HIS A 369 -10.23 6.95 13.24
CA HIS A 369 -11.29 7.76 12.65
C HIS A 369 -10.70 9.07 12.12
N LEU A 370 -10.77 9.27 10.82
CA LEU A 370 -10.30 10.49 10.17
C LEU A 370 -11.45 11.49 10.08
N SER A 371 -11.27 12.66 10.69
CA SER A 371 -12.29 13.70 10.71
C SER A 371 -12.44 14.35 9.34
N SER A 372 -13.65 14.30 8.78
CA SER A 372 -14.02 15.04 7.58
C SER A 372 -15.34 15.78 7.82
N PRO A 373 -15.53 16.99 7.24
CA PRO A 373 -16.79 17.72 7.34
C PRO A 373 -17.97 16.96 6.72
N THR A 374 -17.70 16.00 5.83
CA THR A 374 -18.68 15.11 5.22
C THR A 374 -18.33 13.65 5.49
N SER A 375 -19.34 12.78 5.63
CA SER A 375 -19.12 11.32 5.60
C SER A 375 -18.42 10.94 4.29
N SER A 376 -17.28 10.25 4.39
CA SER A 376 -16.49 9.83 3.23
C SER A 376 -15.82 8.49 3.52
N PRO A 377 -15.78 7.57 2.55
CA PRO A 377 -14.84 6.46 2.57
C PRO A 377 -13.38 6.93 2.59
N VAL A 378 -12.48 6.03 3.00
CA VAL A 378 -11.05 6.14 2.70
C VAL A 378 -10.79 5.50 1.33
N TYR A 379 -10.71 6.32 0.28
CA TYR A 379 -10.58 5.83 -1.11
C TYR A 379 -9.21 5.25 -1.41
N CYS A 380 -8.16 5.84 -0.82
CA CYS A 380 -6.81 5.38 -1.02
C CYS A 380 -5.98 5.60 0.25
N LEU A 381 -5.08 4.66 0.54
CA LEU A 381 -4.07 4.79 1.57
C LEU A 381 -2.71 4.32 1.08
N ARG A 382 -1.65 4.96 1.56
CA ARG A 382 -0.25 4.53 1.39
C ARG A 382 0.47 4.74 2.71
N PHE A 383 1.51 3.96 2.96
CA PHE A 383 2.32 4.16 4.16
C PHE A 383 3.79 3.88 3.90
N SER A 384 4.63 4.56 4.66
CA SER A 384 6.03 4.25 4.86
C SER A 384 6.20 3.54 6.21
N THR A 385 7.43 3.26 6.62
CA THR A 385 7.70 2.72 7.96
C THR A 385 7.35 3.71 9.08
N THR A 386 7.16 4.99 8.76
CA THR A 386 6.98 6.08 9.72
C THR A 386 5.61 6.73 9.67
N HIS A 387 4.99 6.81 8.50
CA HIS A 387 3.76 7.57 8.27
C HIS A 387 2.72 6.75 7.51
N LEU A 388 1.44 6.98 7.80
CA LEU A 388 0.30 6.55 6.99
C LEU A 388 -0.39 7.76 6.38
N TYR A 389 -0.61 7.75 5.08
CA TYR A 389 -1.35 8.75 4.32
C TYR A 389 -2.69 8.15 3.89
N ALA A 390 -3.79 8.89 4.08
CA ALA A 390 -5.14 8.45 3.75
C ALA A 390 -5.93 9.58 3.09
N ALA A 391 -6.50 9.32 1.92
CA ALA A 391 -7.29 10.29 1.17
C ALA A 391 -8.78 9.98 1.27
N LEU A 392 -9.53 10.99 1.71
CA LEU A 392 -10.99 11.05 1.73
C LEU A 392 -11.46 12.00 0.61
N ALA A 393 -12.77 12.08 0.38
CA ALA A 393 -13.37 12.92 -0.66
C ALA A 393 -12.95 14.41 -0.62
N SER A 394 -12.59 14.92 0.56
CA SER A 394 -12.34 16.36 0.81
C SER A 394 -10.98 16.69 1.41
N ALA A 395 -10.19 15.67 1.78
CA ALA A 395 -8.95 15.90 2.54
C ALA A 395 -7.95 14.74 2.44
N LEU A 396 -6.67 15.10 2.59
CA LEU A 396 -5.56 14.17 2.81
C LEU A 396 -5.15 14.22 4.28
N HIS A 397 -5.19 13.07 4.94
CA HIS A 397 -4.77 12.90 6.32
C HIS A 397 -3.44 12.17 6.42
N VAL A 398 -2.68 12.50 7.45
CA VAL A 398 -1.43 11.83 7.82
C VAL A 398 -1.50 11.38 9.27
N LEU A 399 -1.08 10.13 9.50
CA LEU A 399 -0.80 9.56 10.82
C LEU A 399 0.71 9.39 10.94
N ASP A 400 1.34 10.14 11.82
CA ASP A 400 2.77 10.08 12.11
C ASP A 400 3.03 9.19 13.33
N PHE A 401 3.77 8.09 13.13
CA PHE A 401 4.12 7.11 14.17
C PHE A 401 5.53 7.32 14.75
N THR A 402 6.24 8.39 14.38
CA THR A 402 7.59 8.71 14.89
C THR A 402 7.55 9.44 16.23
N ALA A 403 6.61 10.37 16.41
CA ALA A 403 6.41 11.14 17.63
C ALA A 403 5.09 10.73 18.32
N PRO A 404 5.14 10.11 19.52
CA PRO A 404 3.94 9.79 20.29
C PRO A 404 3.29 11.04 20.89
#